data_AF-A0A8H4B1B4-F1
#
_entry.id   AF-A0A8H4B1B4-F1
#
_cell.length_a   1.000
_cell.length_b   1.000
_cell.length_c   1.000
_cell.angle_alpha   90.00
_cell.angle_beta   90.00
_cell.angle_gamma   90.00
#
_symmetry.space_group_name_H-M   'P 1'
#
loop_
_entity.id
_entity.type
_entity.pdbx_description
1 polymer ?
#
loop_
_entity_poly.entity_id
_entity_poly.type
_entity_poly.pdbx_seq_one_letter_code
_entity_poly.pdbx_strand_id
1 'polypeptide(L)'
;MENRRPAKNKYLPLFGGIYLDIRNNILIVNVKDLSIANDSDFDPFRHILSFRLVNNSLNELNTQLQSSIDLKLQQGWVNFCVYIDIEVNDVVLIPNIEHYDSWCSIFVIKTTSFTSISI
;
A
#
# COMPACT_ATOMS: atom_id res chain seq x y z
N MET A 1 0.62 35.58 -14.43
CA MET A 1 0.17 34.17 -14.34
C MET A 1 1.15 33.46 -13.44
N GLU A 2 0.75 33.20 -12.21
CA GLU A 2 1.62 32.63 -11.18
C GLU A 2 1.65 31.10 -11.34
N ASN A 3 2.82 30.56 -11.64
CA ASN A 3 3.07 29.12 -11.75
C ASN A 3 2.88 28.46 -10.36
N ARG A 4 1.64 28.07 -10.03
CA ARG A 4 1.38 27.22 -8.86
C ARG A 4 1.92 25.83 -9.15
N ARG A 5 3.15 25.54 -8.69
CA ARG A 5 3.61 24.15 -8.54
C ARG A 5 2.60 23.43 -7.62
N PRO A 6 2.16 22.20 -7.94
CA PRO A 6 1.29 21.46 -7.04
C PRO A 6 2.02 21.31 -5.70
N ALA A 7 1.35 21.71 -4.61
CA ALA A 7 1.87 21.54 -3.26
C ALA A 7 2.22 20.06 -3.08
N LYS A 8 3.49 19.76 -2.83
CA LYS A 8 3.96 18.40 -2.59
C LYS A 8 3.19 17.89 -1.35
N ASN A 9 2.42 16.81 -1.51
CA ASN A 9 1.62 16.27 -0.41
C ASN A 9 2.54 15.91 0.77
N LYS A 10 2.44 16.68 1.87
CA LYS A 10 3.33 16.60 3.04
C LYS A 10 3.30 15.24 3.73
N TYR A 11 2.21 14.48 3.57
CA TYR A 11 2.03 13.17 4.22
C TYR A 11 2.55 12.00 3.40
N LEU A 12 2.69 12.16 2.08
CA LEU A 12 3.02 11.05 1.18
C LEU A 12 4.31 10.30 1.56
N PRO A 13 5.40 10.96 1.99
CA PRO A 13 6.61 10.24 2.40
C PRO A 13 6.45 9.45 3.70
N LEU A 14 5.44 9.77 4.50
CA LEU A 14 5.23 9.22 5.84
C LEU A 14 4.06 8.23 5.86
N PHE A 15 3.20 8.23 4.84
CA PHE A 15 2.02 7.38 4.77
C PHE A 15 2.39 5.92 4.48
N GLY A 16 1.96 5.01 5.33
CA GLY A 16 2.20 3.56 5.27
C GLY A 16 0.97 2.74 4.85
N GLY A 17 -0.12 3.38 4.44
CA GLY A 17 -1.38 2.74 4.07
C GLY A 17 -2.50 2.94 5.09
N ILE A 18 -3.70 2.47 4.74
CA ILE A 18 -4.90 2.53 5.58
C ILE A 18 -5.69 1.23 5.45
N TYR A 19 -6.28 0.78 6.56
CA TYR A 19 -7.24 -0.32 6.56
C TYR A 19 -8.34 -0.08 7.59
N LEU A 20 -9.47 -0.75 7.40
CA LEU A 20 -10.61 -0.69 8.31
C LEU A 20 -10.49 -1.80 9.34
N ASP A 21 -10.38 -1.43 10.61
CA ASP A 21 -10.65 -2.36 11.71
C ASP A 21 -12.17 -2.42 11.91
N ILE A 22 -12.79 -3.44 11.30
CA ILE A 22 -14.25 -3.64 11.31
C ILE A 22 -14.75 -3.89 12.74
N ARG A 23 -13.94 -4.50 13.61
CA ARG A 23 -14.39 -4.84 14.98
C ARG A 23 -14.60 -3.60 15.81
N ASN A 24 -13.72 -2.62 15.64
CA ASN A 24 -13.76 -1.35 16.36
C ASN A 24 -14.40 -0.22 15.55
N ASN A 25 -14.73 -0.45 14.27
CA ASN A 25 -15.27 0.52 13.33
C ASN A 25 -14.41 1.79 13.22
N ILE A 26 -13.09 1.60 13.17
CA ILE A 26 -12.09 2.66 13.04
C ILE A 26 -11.19 2.40 11.83
N LEU A 27 -10.76 3.46 11.17
CA LEU A 27 -9.73 3.40 10.15
C LEU A 27 -8.37 3.50 10.81
N ILE A 28 -7.55 2.46 10.64
CA ILE A 28 -6.16 2.48 11.06
C ILE A 28 -5.31 3.09 9.96
N VAL A 29 -4.69 4.22 10.26
CA VAL A 29 -3.78 4.95 9.36
C VAL A 29 -2.35 4.62 9.78
N ASN A 30 -1.65 3.86 8.96
CA ASN A 30 -0.25 3.55 9.17
C ASN A 30 0.61 4.75 8.78
N VAL A 31 1.51 5.17 9.66
CA VAL A 31 2.42 6.30 9.45
C VAL A 31 3.82 6.01 9.97
N LYS A 32 4.84 6.61 9.35
CA LYS A 32 6.24 6.56 9.84
C LYS A 32 6.53 7.56 10.95
N ASP A 33 5.62 8.50 11.17
CA ASP A 33 5.73 9.50 12.22
C ASP A 33 4.34 9.77 12.83
N LEU A 34 4.20 9.50 14.13
CA LEU A 34 2.95 9.73 14.86
C LEU A 34 2.65 11.22 15.08
N SER A 35 3.62 12.12 14.87
CA SER A 35 3.37 13.57 14.97
C SER A 35 2.25 14.04 14.04
N ILE A 36 2.03 13.33 12.92
CA ILE A 36 0.95 13.54 11.96
C ILE A 36 -0.42 13.46 12.62
N ALA A 37 -0.60 12.62 13.65
CA ALA A 37 -1.88 12.46 14.34
C ALA A 37 -2.37 13.76 15.02
N ASN A 38 -1.45 14.68 15.28
CA ASN A 38 -1.73 15.97 15.91
C ASN A 38 -2.06 17.07 14.89
N ASP A 39 -1.96 16.82 13.58
CA ASP A 39 -2.28 17.81 12.56
C ASP A 39 -3.79 18.09 12.54
N SER A 40 -4.17 19.37 12.49
CA SER A 40 -5.57 19.82 12.50
C SER A 40 -6.34 19.38 11.26
N ASP A 41 -5.63 19.02 10.17
CA ASP A 41 -6.24 18.47 8.96
C ASP A 41 -7.10 17.22 9.25
N PHE A 42 -6.84 16.51 10.35
CA PHE A 42 -7.55 15.29 10.75
C PHE A 42 -8.67 15.53 11.77
N ASP A 43 -8.84 16.74 12.30
CA ASP A 43 -9.85 17.05 13.33
C ASP A 43 -11.28 16.61 12.94
N PRO A 44 -11.75 16.79 11.68
CA PRO A 44 -13.10 16.35 11.29
C PRO A 44 -13.32 14.83 11.40
N PHE A 45 -12.25 14.04 11.31
CA PHE A 45 -12.31 12.58 11.24
C PHE A 45 -11.68 11.90 12.46
N ARG A 46 -11.15 12.66 13.43
CA ARG A 46 -10.37 12.10 14.55
C ARG A 46 -11.12 11.03 15.36
N HIS A 47 -12.45 11.08 15.39
CA HIS A 47 -13.29 10.09 16.06
C HIS A 47 -13.35 8.72 15.35
N ILE A 48 -12.98 8.63 14.07
CA ILE A 48 -12.93 7.40 13.29
C ILE A 48 -11.51 7.02 12.84
N LEU A 49 -10.50 7.81 13.17
CA LEU A 49 -9.10 7.54 12.80
C LEU A 49 -8.30 7.09 14.00
N SER A 50 -7.47 6.07 13.80
CA SER A 50 -6.42 5.68 14.74
C SER A 50 -5.10 5.59 13.99
N PHE A 51 -4.07 6.25 14.51
CA PHE A 51 -2.75 6.28 13.87
C PHE A 51 -1.87 5.19 14.46
N ARG A 52 -1.26 4.39 13.58
CA ARG A 52 -0.33 3.33 13.95
C ARG A 52 1.05 3.65 13.39
N LEU A 53 2.06 3.63 14.27
CA LEU A 53 3.44 3.78 13.85
C LEU A 53 3.90 2.51 13.13
N VAL A 54 4.53 2.67 11.98
CA VAL A 54 5.05 1.57 11.17
C VAL A 54 6.45 1.85 10.60
N ASN A 55 7.14 0.82 10.14
CA ASN A 55 8.52 0.91 9.68
C ASN A 55 8.62 1.38 8.22
N ASN A 56 7.71 0.91 7.37
CA ASN A 56 7.72 1.16 5.94
C ASN A 56 6.59 2.12 5.56
N SER A 57 6.93 3.12 4.74
CA SER A 57 5.96 3.91 3.97
C SER A 57 5.46 3.08 2.79
N LEU A 58 4.32 3.49 2.23
CA LEU A 58 3.75 2.85 1.05
C LEU A 58 4.70 2.92 -0.15
N ASN A 59 5.48 4.00 -0.29
CA ASN A 59 6.50 4.11 -1.34
C ASN A 59 7.64 3.11 -1.16
N GLU A 60 8.11 2.89 0.07
CA GLU A 60 9.10 1.87 0.38
C GLU A 60 8.54 0.47 0.12
N LEU A 61 7.30 0.20 0.51
CA LEU A 61 6.61 -1.07 0.23
C LEU A 61 6.46 -1.34 -1.26
N ASN A 62 6.11 -0.33 -2.07
CA ASN A 62 6.04 -0.46 -3.52
C ASN A 62 7.41 -0.81 -4.14
N THR A 63 8.48 -0.22 -3.61
CA THR A 63 9.85 -0.51 -4.07
C THR A 63 10.28 -1.93 -3.69
N GLN A 64 9.94 -2.37 -2.47
CA GLN A 64 10.18 -3.74 -2.02
C GLN A 64 9.36 -4.76 -2.81
N LEU A 65 8.11 -4.43 -3.16
CA LEU A 65 7.22 -5.26 -3.98
C LEU A 65 7.85 -5.51 -5.35
N GLN A 66 8.26 -4.43 -6.03
CA GLN A 66 8.90 -4.54 -7.35
C GLN A 66 10.20 -5.33 -7.28
N SER A 67 11.05 -5.04 -6.28
CA SER A 67 12.31 -5.76 -6.07
C SER A 67 12.09 -7.26 -5.83
N SER A 68 11.02 -7.61 -5.11
CA SER A 68 10.64 -9.01 -4.85
C SER A 68 10.16 -9.70 -6.12
N ILE A 69 9.35 -9.04 -6.94
CA ILE A 69 8.93 -9.56 -8.26
C ILE A 69 10.15 -9.85 -9.13
N ASP A 70 11.02 -8.85 -9.29
CA ASP A 70 12.18 -8.94 -10.19
C ASP A 70 13.13 -10.06 -9.76
N LEU A 71 13.40 -10.18 -8.46
CA LEU A 71 14.23 -11.26 -7.91
C LEU A 71 13.65 -12.64 -8.19
N LYS A 72 12.33 -12.82 -8.06
CA LYS A 72 11.68 -14.13 -8.25
C LYS A 72 11.66 -14.55 -9.70
N LEU A 73 11.44 -13.62 -10.62
CA LEU A 73 11.55 -13.85 -12.05
C LEU A 73 12.99 -14.23 -12.44
N GLN A 74 14.01 -13.57 -11.88
CA GLN A 74 15.42 -13.93 -12.10
C GLN A 74 15.77 -15.33 -11.56
N GLN A 75 15.11 -15.76 -10.49
CA GLN A 75 15.25 -17.11 -9.92
C GLN A 75 14.48 -18.18 -10.73
N GLY A 76 13.80 -17.82 -11.81
CA GLY A 76 13.03 -18.75 -12.64
C GLY A 76 11.71 -19.21 -12.03
N TRP A 77 11.19 -18.49 -11.03
CA TRP A 77 9.88 -18.82 -10.46
C TRP A 77 8.78 -18.46 -11.47
N VAL A 78 7.92 -19.42 -11.77
CA VAL A 78 6.83 -19.26 -12.75
C VAL A 78 5.45 -19.17 -12.13
N ASN A 79 5.31 -19.51 -10.85
CA ASN A 79 4.04 -19.50 -10.13
C ASN A 79 4.23 -19.02 -8.69
N PHE A 80 3.84 -17.77 -8.42
CA PHE A 80 3.90 -17.15 -7.10
C PHE A 80 2.96 -15.96 -7.01
N CYS A 81 2.55 -15.60 -5.80
CA CYS A 81 1.89 -14.33 -5.49
C CYS A 81 2.78 -13.46 -4.65
N VAL A 82 2.74 -12.16 -4.94
CA VAL A 82 3.37 -11.15 -4.13
C VAL A 82 2.47 -9.93 -4.06
N TYR A 83 2.24 -9.44 -2.86
CA TYR A 83 1.37 -8.30 -2.61
C TYR A 83 1.83 -7.55 -1.35
N ILE A 84 1.34 -6.32 -1.20
CA ILE A 84 1.57 -5.54 0.01
C ILE A 84 0.46 -5.86 1.01
N ASP A 85 0.83 -6.31 2.20
CA ASP A 85 -0.08 -6.43 3.33
C ASP A 85 0.08 -5.18 4.21
N ILE A 86 -0.95 -4.32 4.19
CA ILE A 86 -0.95 -3.06 4.95
C ILE A 86 -1.11 -3.32 6.44
N GLU A 87 -1.82 -4.36 6.86
CA GLU A 87 -2.02 -4.67 8.28
C GLU A 87 -0.70 -5.12 8.94
N VAL A 88 0.11 -5.87 8.19
CA VAL A 88 1.45 -6.31 8.61
C VAL A 88 2.54 -5.25 8.32
N ASN A 89 2.27 -4.30 7.41
CA ASN A 89 3.22 -3.30 6.90
C ASN A 89 4.44 -3.91 6.21
N ASP A 90 4.20 -4.91 5.36
CA ASP A 90 5.25 -5.65 4.67
C ASP A 90 4.79 -6.16 3.28
N VAL A 91 5.75 -6.67 2.51
CA VAL A 91 5.52 -7.37 1.25
C VAL A 91 5.46 -8.86 1.52
N VAL A 92 4.31 -9.47 1.25
CA VAL A 92 4.08 -10.90 1.45
C VAL A 92 4.29 -11.64 0.13
N LEU A 93 5.10 -12.71 0.19
CA LEU A 93 5.34 -13.62 -0.94
C LEU A 93 4.77 -15.00 -0.62
N ILE A 94 3.94 -15.52 -1.52
CA ILE A 94 3.37 -16.87 -1.44
C ILE A 94 3.93 -17.70 -2.61
N PRO A 95 4.76 -18.73 -2.35
CA PRO A 95 5.28 -19.63 -3.38
C PRO A 95 4.23 -20.62 -3.88
N ASN A 96 4.43 -21.14 -5.10
CA ASN A 96 3.77 -22.34 -5.62
C ASN A 96 2.26 -22.39 -5.37
N ILE A 97 1.55 -21.45 -5.98
CA ILE A 97 0.09 -21.41 -5.93
C ILE A 97 -0.46 -22.49 -6.86
N GLU A 98 -0.37 -23.75 -6.44
CA GLU A 98 -0.87 -24.87 -7.22
C GLU A 98 -2.40 -25.01 -7.11
N HIS A 99 -3.03 -24.41 -6.08
CA HIS A 99 -4.45 -24.64 -5.75
C HIS A 99 -5.20 -23.47 -5.08
N TYR A 100 -4.75 -22.21 -5.18
CA TYR A 100 -5.61 -21.10 -4.71
C TYR A 100 -6.63 -20.72 -5.77
N ASP A 101 -7.74 -21.45 -5.78
CA ASP A 101 -8.97 -21.00 -6.39
C ASP A 101 -9.38 -19.65 -5.74
N SER A 102 -9.41 -18.60 -6.55
CA SER A 102 -10.19 -17.36 -6.40
C SER A 102 -9.67 -16.13 -5.62
N TRP A 103 -8.53 -16.13 -4.91
CA TRP A 103 -8.16 -14.96 -4.06
C TRP A 103 -6.84 -14.25 -4.43
N CYS A 104 -5.97 -14.88 -5.22
CA CYS A 104 -4.72 -14.28 -5.70
C CYS A 104 -4.81 -13.92 -7.18
N SER A 105 -5.72 -13.02 -7.55
CA SER A 105 -5.56 -12.26 -8.79
C SER A 105 -4.46 -11.23 -8.56
N ILE A 106 -3.21 -11.62 -8.78
CA ILE A 106 -2.12 -10.65 -8.88
C ILE A 106 -2.39 -9.84 -10.15
N PHE A 107 -2.85 -8.61 -9.97
CA PHE A 107 -2.78 -7.63 -11.03
C PHE A 107 -1.31 -7.28 -11.19
N VAL A 108 -0.62 -7.94 -12.13
CA VAL A 108 0.60 -7.37 -12.70
C VAL A 108 0.15 -6.12 -13.44
N ILE A 109 0.18 -4.97 -12.76
CA ILE A 109 0.02 -3.68 -13.41
C ILE A 109 1.26 -3.50 -14.27
N LYS A 110 1.19 -3.98 -15.52
CA LYS A 110 2.10 -3.56 -16.57
C LYS A 110 1.82 -2.08 -16.75
N THR A 111 2.66 -1.21 -16.18
CA THR A 111 2.57 0.24 -16.35
C THR A 111 2.95 0.60 -17.79
N THR A 112 2.10 0.26 -18.74
CA THR A 112 2.05 0.87 -20.07
C THR A 112 0.62 0.74 -20.60
N SER A 113 -0.03 1.90 -20.70
CA SER A 113 -1.36 2.17 -21.30
C SER A 113 -2.59 1.52 -20.66
N PHE A 114 -3.38 2.37 -19.98
CA PHE A 114 -4.77 2.10 -19.66
C PHE A 114 -5.56 1.89 -20.95
N THR A 115 -6.13 0.70 -21.11
CA THR A 115 -7.34 0.51 -21.92
C THR A 115 -8.33 -0.21 -21.02
N SER A 116 -9.37 0.50 -20.59
CA SER A 116 -10.48 -0.07 -19.85
C SER A 116 -11.20 -1.08 -20.74
N ILE A 117 -11.34 -2.31 -20.27
CA ILE A 117 -12.41 -3.20 -20.74
C ILE A 117 -13.36 -3.35 -19.56
N SER A 118 -14.55 -2.79 -19.73
CA SER A 118 -15.70 -3.02 -18.86
C SER A 118 -16.20 -4.44 -19.07
N ILE A 119 -16.63 -5.09 -17.98
CA ILE A 119 -17.61 -6.18 -18.04
C ILE A 119 -18.97 -5.56 -17.75
#